data_AF-A0A3B3ZGD9-F1
#
_entry.id   AF-A0A3B3ZGD9-F1
#
_cell.length_a   1.000
_cell.length_b   1.000
_cell.length_c   1.000
_cell.angle_alpha   90.00
_cell.angle_beta   90.00
_cell.angle_gamma   90.00
#
_symmetry.space_group_name_H-M   'P 1'
#
loop_
_entity.id
_entity.type
_entity.pdbx_description
1 polymer ?
#
loop_
_entity_poly.entity_id
_entity_poly.type
_entity_poly.pdbx_seq_one_letter_code
_entity_poly.pdbx_strand_id
1 'polypeptide(L)'
;MKQEIAVVIFFLKGYLKKSHHDSKKIDLFVERLAVALQDKFKGHWYPDNPSKGQAYRCIRINKCHRQDPEIFQACQESGIQYQDLKLPDELTLWVDPGEVCCRYEEFRHFFSLATLSKDEDEKEVAKKVTKALERVTSDYHSVFLLLCCIIHLCPLN
;
A
#
# COMPACT_ATOMS: atom_id res chain seq x y z
N MET A 1 15.96 3.11 -1.15
CA MET A 1 15.28 1.90 -0.63
C MET A 1 14.59 2.13 0.72
N LYS A 2 15.31 2.60 1.75
CA LYS A 2 14.71 2.73 3.10
C LYS A 2 13.51 3.69 3.14
N GLN A 3 13.62 4.84 2.48
CA GLN A 3 12.53 5.83 2.43
C GLN A 3 11.31 5.28 1.68
N GLU A 4 11.51 4.55 0.58
CA GLU A 4 10.45 3.90 -0.20
C GLU A 4 9.72 2.83 0.62
N ILE A 5 10.46 2.01 1.37
CA ILE A 5 9.88 1.04 2.29
C ILE A 5 9.10 1.76 3.40
N ALA A 6 9.61 2.87 3.93
CA ALA A 6 8.89 3.67 4.93
C ALA A 6 7.56 4.23 4.39
N VAL A 7 7.51 4.64 3.12
CA VAL A 7 6.26 5.05 2.44
C VAL A 7 5.25 3.90 2.41
N VAL A 8 5.68 2.70 2.00
CA VAL A 8 4.82 1.51 1.96
C VAL A 8 4.30 1.16 3.35
N ILE A 9 5.17 1.16 4.36
CA ILE A 9 4.82 0.91 5.75
C ILE A 9 3.78 1.92 6.24
N PHE A 10 3.99 3.21 5.97
CA PHE A 10 3.07 4.26 6.41
C PHE A 10 1.70 4.09 5.75
N PHE A 11 1.69 3.80 4.45
CA PHE A 11 0.49 3.52 3.68
C PHE A 11 -0.30 2.33 4.25
N LEU A 12 0.36 1.19 4.48
CA LEU A 12 -0.28 -0.03 5.01
C LEU A 12 -0.68 0.10 6.49
N LYS A 13 0.10 0.83 7.31
CA LYS A 13 -0.29 1.15 8.70
C LYS A 13 -1.60 1.95 8.75
N GLY A 14 -1.88 2.77 7.73
CA GLY A 14 -3.15 3.49 7.59
C GLY A 14 -4.38 2.59 7.55
N TYR A 15 -4.24 1.37 7.00
CA TYR A 15 -5.29 0.36 7.01
C TYR A 15 -5.49 -0.27 8.39
N LEU A 16 -4.40 -0.59 9.09
CA LEU A 16 -4.46 -1.17 10.44
C LEU A 16 -5.04 -0.24 11.50
N LYS A 17 -4.89 1.08 11.36
CA LYS A 17 -5.53 2.04 12.29
C LYS A 17 -7.06 1.90 12.34
N LYS A 18 -7.68 1.25 11.34
CA LYS A 18 -9.13 0.98 11.28
C LYS A 18 -9.55 -0.34 11.97
N SER A 19 -8.60 -1.13 12.48
CA SER A 19 -8.81 -2.54 12.87
C SER A 19 -8.81 -2.85 14.37
N HIS A 20 -8.77 -1.85 15.26
CA HIS A 20 -8.79 -2.00 16.73
C HIS A 20 -7.68 -2.89 17.34
N HIS A 21 -6.61 -3.19 16.61
CA HIS A 21 -5.47 -3.95 17.15
C HIS A 21 -4.65 -3.16 18.18
N ASP A 22 -4.01 -3.89 19.10
CA ASP A 22 -3.02 -3.36 20.04
C ASP A 22 -1.84 -2.71 19.28
N SER A 23 -1.38 -1.56 19.77
CA SER A 23 -0.26 -0.82 19.19
C SER A 23 1.00 -1.68 19.11
N LYS A 24 1.23 -2.56 20.08
CA LYS A 24 2.38 -3.49 20.07
C LYS A 24 2.36 -4.44 18.88
N LYS A 25 1.19 -4.98 18.52
CA LYS A 25 1.05 -5.85 17.35
C LYS A 25 1.25 -5.08 16.05
N ILE A 26 0.71 -3.86 15.98
CA ILE A 26 0.88 -2.98 14.80
C ILE A 26 2.35 -2.61 14.62
N ASP A 27 3.05 -2.27 15.69
CA ASP A 27 4.47 -1.89 15.63
C ASP A 27 5.33 -3.10 15.26
N LEU A 28 5.03 -4.29 15.79
CA LEU A 28 5.67 -5.53 15.36
C LEU A 28 5.40 -5.83 13.88
N PHE A 29 4.16 -5.72 13.40
CA PHE A 29 3.83 -5.89 11.98
C PHE A 29 4.66 -4.97 11.08
N VAL A 30 4.76 -3.69 11.44
CA VAL A 30 5.54 -2.69 10.71
C VAL A 30 7.02 -3.08 10.66
N GLU A 31 7.59 -3.50 11.78
CA GLU A 31 8.97 -3.95 11.86
C GLU A 31 9.22 -5.18 10.97
N ARG A 32 8.35 -6.19 11.07
CA ARG A 32 8.48 -7.45 10.31
C ARG A 32 8.32 -7.23 8.81
N LEU A 33 7.37 -6.37 8.40
CA LEU A 33 7.21 -6.00 7.00
C LEU A 33 8.43 -5.24 6.46
N ALA A 34 9.01 -4.34 7.25
CA ALA A 34 10.22 -3.63 6.86
C ALA A 34 11.38 -4.59 6.57
N VAL A 35 11.56 -5.61 7.42
CA VAL A 35 12.59 -6.64 7.23
C VAL A 35 12.30 -7.47 5.98
N ALA A 36 11.09 -7.99 5.84
CA ALA A 36 10.70 -8.82 4.69
C ALA A 36 10.90 -8.11 3.34
N LEU A 37 10.52 -6.82 3.25
CA LEU A 37 10.71 -6.03 2.03
C LEU A 37 12.18 -5.71 1.75
N GLN A 38 12.98 -5.40 2.80
CA GLN A 38 14.42 -5.16 2.64
C GLN A 38 15.13 -6.41 2.11
N ASP A 39 14.79 -7.58 2.65
CA ASP A 39 15.35 -8.85 2.23
C ASP A 39 14.91 -9.21 0.81
N LYS A 40 13.60 -9.05 0.50
CA LYS A 40 13.07 -9.24 -0.86
C LYS A 40 13.86 -8.40 -1.85
N PHE A 41 14.00 -7.08 -1.61
CA PHE A 41 14.59 -6.15 -2.57
C PHE A 41 16.12 -6.25 -2.70
N LYS A 42 16.78 -6.97 -1.80
CA LYS A 42 18.24 -7.16 -1.84
C LYS A 42 18.67 -7.76 -3.17
N GLY A 43 19.70 -7.16 -3.79
CA GLY A 43 20.20 -7.55 -5.12
C GLY A 43 19.32 -7.12 -6.30
N HIS A 44 18.14 -6.57 -6.02
CA HIS A 44 17.15 -6.14 -7.02
C HIS A 44 16.80 -4.65 -6.87
N TRP A 45 17.75 -3.81 -6.46
CA TRP A 45 17.57 -2.36 -6.31
C TRP A 45 18.56 -1.62 -7.20
N TYR A 46 18.07 -0.90 -8.22
CA TYR A 46 18.91 -0.27 -9.24
C TYR A 46 18.61 1.23 -9.39
N PRO A 47 19.25 2.11 -8.60
CA PRO A 47 18.98 3.55 -8.64
C PRO A 47 19.14 4.21 -10.02
N ASP A 48 20.10 3.73 -10.82
CA ASP A 48 20.37 4.27 -12.16
C ASP A 48 19.38 3.77 -13.23
N ASN A 49 18.63 2.71 -12.93
CA ASN A 49 17.55 2.22 -13.78
C ASN A 49 16.39 1.71 -12.91
N PRO A 50 15.55 2.61 -12.36
CA PRO A 50 14.51 2.26 -11.40
C PRO A 50 13.55 1.18 -11.90
N SER A 51 13.22 1.17 -13.19
CA SER A 51 12.31 0.19 -13.80
C SER A 51 12.85 -1.25 -13.77
N LYS A 52 14.18 -1.42 -13.70
CA LYS A 52 14.81 -2.75 -13.65
C LYS A 52 14.39 -3.44 -12.36
N GLY A 53 13.81 -4.63 -12.48
CA GLY A 53 13.33 -5.41 -11.32
C GLY A 53 12.03 -4.91 -10.68
N GLN A 54 11.33 -3.93 -11.26
CA GLN A 54 10.08 -3.40 -10.70
C GLN A 54 9.01 -4.49 -10.49
N ALA A 55 8.89 -5.44 -11.43
CA ALA A 55 7.91 -6.53 -11.34
C ALA A 55 8.20 -7.47 -10.16
N TYR A 56 9.47 -7.66 -9.84
CA TYR A 56 9.91 -8.46 -8.70
C TYR A 56 9.67 -7.72 -7.37
N ARG A 57 9.91 -6.40 -7.32
CA ARG A 57 9.67 -5.59 -6.11
C ARG A 57 8.20 -5.25 -5.88
N CYS A 58 7.36 -5.43 -6.88
CA CYS A 58 5.93 -5.17 -6.81
C CYS A 58 5.29 -5.93 -5.65
N ILE A 59 4.44 -5.22 -4.89
CA ILE A 59 3.52 -5.80 -3.92
C ILE A 59 2.17 -5.87 -4.62
N ARG A 60 1.59 -7.06 -4.75
CA ARG A 60 0.37 -7.25 -5.56
C ARG A 60 -0.63 -8.16 -4.88
N ILE A 61 -1.86 -7.66 -4.83
CA ILE A 61 -3.06 -8.38 -4.42
C ILE A 61 -4.02 -8.32 -5.62
N ASN A 62 -4.54 -9.46 -6.03
CA ASN A 62 -5.61 -9.56 -7.03
C ASN A 62 -6.49 -10.79 -6.78
N LYS A 63 -7.46 -11.04 -7.66
CA LYS A 63 -8.41 -12.15 -7.53
C LYS A 63 -7.77 -13.54 -7.45
N CYS A 64 -6.62 -13.73 -8.12
CA CYS A 64 -5.88 -15.00 -8.15
C CYS A 64 -4.87 -15.11 -7.00
N HIS A 65 -4.28 -13.97 -6.60
CA HIS A 65 -3.27 -13.85 -5.57
C HIS A 65 -3.78 -12.88 -4.51
N ARG A 66 -4.62 -13.39 -3.61
CA ARG A 66 -5.32 -12.56 -2.60
C ARG A 66 -4.44 -12.12 -1.43
N GLN A 67 -3.22 -12.66 -1.34
CA GLN A 67 -2.27 -12.35 -0.29
C GLN A 67 -0.89 -12.14 -0.89
N ASP A 68 -0.35 -10.96 -0.67
CA ASP A 68 1.06 -10.69 -0.92
C ASP A 68 1.93 -11.46 0.10
N PRO A 69 2.98 -12.20 -0.32
CA PRO A 69 3.76 -13.05 0.57
C PRO A 69 4.43 -12.30 1.73
N GLU A 70 4.99 -11.11 1.47
CA GLU A 70 5.71 -10.35 2.49
C GLU A 70 4.75 -9.72 3.51
N ILE A 71 3.60 -9.23 3.05
CA ILE A 71 2.52 -8.79 3.96
C ILE A 71 2.01 -9.98 4.79
N PHE A 72 1.81 -11.14 4.16
CA PHE A 72 1.34 -12.33 4.85
C PHE A 72 2.33 -12.81 5.93
N GLN A 73 3.62 -12.86 5.61
CA GLN A 73 4.66 -13.17 6.58
C GLN A 73 4.64 -12.20 7.78
N ALA A 74 4.57 -10.89 7.52
CA ALA A 74 4.50 -9.88 8.58
C ALA A 74 3.26 -10.04 9.46
N CYS A 75 2.11 -10.42 8.88
CA CYS A 75 0.90 -10.78 9.61
C CYS A 75 1.11 -11.99 10.54
N GLN A 76 1.70 -13.07 10.03
CA GLN A 76 1.96 -14.28 10.82
C GLN A 76 2.88 -14.00 12.01
N GLU A 77 3.96 -13.25 11.79
CA GLU A 77 4.95 -12.94 12.83
C GLU A 77 4.42 -11.94 13.88
N SER A 78 3.47 -11.08 13.52
CA SER A 78 2.85 -10.11 14.43
C SER A 78 1.57 -10.59 15.12
N GLY A 79 1.00 -11.70 14.67
CA GLY A 79 -0.29 -12.21 15.15
C GLY A 79 -1.47 -11.30 14.78
N ILE A 80 -1.36 -10.58 13.66
CA ILE A 80 -2.45 -9.85 12.99
C ILE A 80 -2.99 -10.76 11.89
N GLN A 81 -4.31 -10.95 11.81
CA GLN A 81 -4.89 -11.71 10.71
C GLN A 81 -4.84 -10.88 9.43
N TYR A 82 -4.52 -11.52 8.30
CA TYR A 82 -4.42 -10.81 7.02
C TYR A 82 -5.73 -10.08 6.66
N GLN A 83 -6.88 -10.69 6.99
CA GLN A 83 -8.19 -10.12 6.72
C GLN A 83 -8.46 -8.83 7.51
N ASP A 84 -7.80 -8.65 8.65
CA ASP A 84 -7.97 -7.46 9.50
C ASP A 84 -7.31 -6.22 8.90
N LEU A 85 -6.37 -6.40 7.96
CA LEU A 85 -5.82 -5.30 7.16
C LEU A 85 -6.91 -4.64 6.30
N LYS A 86 -7.99 -5.36 5.92
CA LYS A 86 -9.06 -4.84 5.05
C LYS A 86 -8.50 -4.17 3.78
N LEU A 87 -7.47 -4.79 3.19
CA LEU A 87 -6.92 -4.34 1.92
C LEU A 87 -7.97 -4.52 0.81
N PRO A 88 -7.96 -3.67 -0.23
CA PRO A 88 -8.79 -3.87 -1.42
C PRO A 88 -8.48 -5.22 -2.09
N ASP A 89 -9.50 -5.79 -2.75
CA ASP A 89 -9.38 -7.05 -3.51
C ASP A 89 -8.35 -6.98 -4.65
N GLU A 90 -8.09 -5.77 -5.16
CA GLU A 90 -7.10 -5.49 -6.21
C GLU A 90 -6.28 -4.26 -5.82
N LEU A 91 -5.02 -4.50 -5.44
CA LEU A 91 -4.05 -3.48 -5.05
C LEU A 91 -2.69 -3.83 -5.67
N THR A 92 -2.05 -2.84 -6.30
CA THR A 92 -0.69 -2.97 -6.81
C THR A 92 0.15 -1.80 -6.30
N LEU A 93 1.25 -2.09 -5.62
CA LEU A 93 2.26 -1.09 -5.25
C LEU A 93 3.57 -1.37 -6.00
N TRP A 94 4.04 -0.37 -6.72
CA TRP A 94 5.40 -0.35 -7.27
C TRP A 94 6.31 0.41 -6.33
N VAL A 95 7.41 -0.22 -5.94
CA VAL A 95 8.36 0.30 -4.95
C VAL A 95 9.71 0.40 -5.64
N ASP A 96 9.97 1.56 -6.24
CA ASP A 96 11.09 1.78 -7.14
C ASP A 96 12.00 2.89 -6.60
N PRO A 97 13.30 2.89 -6.93
CA PRO A 97 14.20 3.96 -6.53
C PRO A 97 13.65 5.35 -6.87
N GLY A 98 13.40 6.16 -5.85
CA GLY A 98 12.89 7.53 -5.99
C GLY A 98 11.36 7.65 -6.16
N GLU A 99 10.61 6.55 -6.28
CA GLU A 99 9.16 6.62 -6.42
C GLU A 99 8.43 5.40 -5.85
N VAL A 100 7.33 5.66 -5.14
CA VAL A 100 6.36 4.63 -4.77
C VAL A 100 5.02 4.99 -5.41
N CYS A 101 4.50 4.08 -6.23
CA CYS A 101 3.22 4.24 -6.93
C CYS A 101 2.22 3.20 -6.48
N CYS A 102 0.94 3.55 -6.53
CA CYS A 102 -0.17 2.68 -6.18
C CYS A 102 -1.19 2.65 -7.31
N ARG A 103 -1.81 1.49 -7.53
CA ARG A 103 -3.02 1.35 -8.34
C ARG A 103 -4.00 0.46 -7.59
N TYR A 104 -5.25 0.90 -7.58
CA TYR A 104 -6.38 0.09 -7.15
C TYR A 104 -7.16 -0.38 -8.36
N GLU A 105 -7.62 -1.63 -8.35
CA GLU A 105 -8.31 -2.25 -9.47
C GLU A 105 -7.46 -2.29 -10.76
N GLU A 106 -7.59 -3.34 -11.56
CA GLU A 106 -6.68 -3.49 -12.72
C GLU A 106 -6.89 -2.44 -13.81
N PHE A 107 -8.07 -1.80 -13.85
CA PHE A 107 -8.50 -0.85 -14.89
C PHE A 107 -8.32 0.62 -14.55
N ARG A 108 -7.90 0.98 -13.32
CA ARG A 108 -7.70 2.39 -12.97
C ARG A 108 -6.29 2.85 -13.26
N HIS A 109 -6.14 4.16 -13.37
CA HIS A 109 -4.83 4.80 -13.44
C HIS A 109 -4.07 4.59 -12.14
N PHE A 110 -2.76 4.38 -12.25
CA PHE A 110 -1.88 4.45 -11.09
C PHE A 110 -1.71 5.91 -10.65
N PHE A 111 -1.33 6.11 -9.40
CA PHE A 111 -1.03 7.41 -8.84
C PHE A 111 0.20 7.30 -7.91
N SER A 112 0.96 8.38 -7.82
CA SER A 112 2.16 8.43 -6.98
C SER A 112 1.76 8.59 -5.50
N LEU A 113 2.27 7.71 -4.64
CA LEU A 113 2.19 7.85 -3.18
C LEU A 113 3.28 8.80 -2.68
N ALA A 114 4.48 8.70 -3.26
CA ALA A 114 5.57 9.61 -3.00
C ALA A 114 6.57 9.57 -4.16
N THR A 115 6.99 10.77 -4.59
CA THR A 115 8.24 10.97 -5.31
C THR A 115 9.26 11.49 -4.31
N LEU A 116 10.40 10.79 -4.21
CA LEU A 116 11.42 11.01 -3.20
C LEU A 116 12.68 11.55 -3.87
N SER A 117 13.12 12.72 -3.41
CA SER A 117 14.45 13.23 -3.74
C SER A 117 15.46 12.81 -2.66
N LYS A 118 16.76 12.79 -3.00
CA LYS A 118 17.83 12.30 -2.12
C LYS A 118 17.96 13.09 -0.80
N ASP A 119 17.37 14.29 -0.73
CA ASP A 119 17.51 15.22 0.39
C ASP A 119 16.22 15.38 1.22
N GLU A 120 15.20 14.55 1.00
CA GLU A 120 13.91 14.69 1.69
C GLU A 120 13.85 14.07 3.09
N ASP A 121 13.43 14.87 4.06
CA ASP A 121 13.18 14.46 5.44
C ASP A 121 11.99 13.49 5.57
N GLU A 122 12.09 12.49 6.43
CA GLU A 122 11.05 11.48 6.69
C GLU A 122 9.69 12.09 7.10
N LYS A 123 9.70 13.20 7.84
CA LYS A 123 8.48 13.91 8.24
C LYS A 123 7.74 14.50 7.03
N GLU A 124 8.47 14.96 6.03
CA GLU A 124 7.88 15.54 4.83
C GLU A 124 7.31 14.43 3.92
N VAL A 125 8.01 13.30 3.84
CA VAL A 125 7.51 12.09 3.19
C VAL A 125 6.17 11.65 3.82
N ALA A 126 6.11 11.55 5.14
CA ALA A 126 4.87 11.15 5.83
C ALA A 126 3.68 12.08 5.52
N LYS A 127 3.90 13.41 5.43
CA LYS A 127 2.86 14.36 5.02
C LYS A 127 2.39 14.12 3.59
N LYS A 128 3.31 13.92 2.65
CA LYS A 128 2.97 13.65 1.23
C LYS A 128 2.12 12.39 1.11
N VAL A 129 2.53 11.31 1.78
CA VAL A 129 1.79 10.04 1.77
C VAL A 129 0.43 10.18 2.42
N THR A 130 0.33 10.87 3.56
CA THR A 130 -0.97 11.13 4.22
C THR A 130 -1.92 11.87 3.29
N LYS A 131 -1.44 12.94 2.64
CA LYS A 131 -2.23 13.73 1.69
C LYS A 131 -2.63 12.93 0.46
N ALA A 132 -1.77 12.02 -0.02
CA ALA A 132 -2.12 11.10 -1.10
C ALA A 132 -3.21 10.11 -0.65
N LEU A 133 -3.07 9.51 0.54
CA LEU A 133 -4.04 8.58 1.10
C LEU A 133 -5.42 9.22 1.29
N GLU A 134 -5.48 10.45 1.82
CA GLU A 134 -6.74 11.20 1.98
C GLU A 134 -7.48 11.37 0.65
N ARG A 135 -6.77 11.78 -0.41
CA ARG A 135 -7.38 11.92 -1.75
C ARG A 135 -7.98 10.61 -2.25
N VAL A 136 -7.24 9.51 -2.11
CA VAL A 136 -7.72 8.23 -2.62
C VAL A 136 -8.87 7.70 -1.79
N THR A 137 -8.82 7.81 -0.47
CA THR A 137 -9.94 7.39 0.38
C THR A 137 -11.19 8.24 0.12
N SER A 138 -11.04 9.53 -0.17
CA SER A 138 -12.13 10.41 -0.61
C SER A 138 -12.68 9.98 -1.97
N ASP A 139 -11.82 9.59 -2.93
CA ASP A 139 -12.25 9.12 -4.25
C ASP A 139 -12.93 7.75 -4.15
N TYR A 140 -12.46 6.86 -3.28
CA TYR A 140 -13.15 5.59 -2.98
C TYR A 140 -14.49 5.82 -2.29
N HIS A 141 -14.56 6.72 -1.29
CA HIS A 141 -15.83 7.06 -0.64
C HIS A 141 -16.79 7.75 -1.62
N SER A 142 -16.30 8.65 -2.46
CA SER A 142 -17.09 9.35 -3.48
C SER A 142 -17.58 8.41 -4.57
N VAL A 143 -16.74 7.49 -5.04
CA VAL A 143 -17.11 6.52 -6.09
C VAL A 143 -17.99 5.39 -5.53
N PHE A 144 -17.78 4.95 -4.29
CA PHE A 144 -18.68 4.01 -3.61
C PHE A 144 -20.04 4.65 -3.30
N LEU A 145 -20.07 5.93 -2.89
CA LEU A 145 -21.32 6.70 -2.75
C LEU A 145 -22.02 6.92 -4.10
N LEU A 146 -21.27 7.21 -5.18
CA LEU A 146 -21.83 7.32 -6.53
C LEU A 146 -22.41 5.99 -7.01
N LEU A 147 -21.74 4.86 -6.76
CA LEU A 147 -22.27 3.53 -7.08
C LEU A 147 -23.51 3.18 -6.24
N CYS A 148 -23.55 3.54 -4.95
CA CYS A 148 -24.77 3.39 -4.14
C CYS A 148 -25.93 4.28 -4.61
N CYS A 149 -25.66 5.51 -5.07
CA CYS A 149 -26.69 6.39 -5.65
C CYS A 149 -27.23 5.88 -6.99
N ILE A 150 -26.41 5.20 -7.80
CA ILE A 150 -26.84 4.65 -9.10
C ILE A 150 -27.70 3.37 -8.91
N ILE A 151 -27.48 2.58 -7.86
CA ILE A 151 -28.24 1.34 -7.62
C ILE A 151 -29.60 1.60 -6.94
N HIS A 152 -29.82 2.76 -6.32
CA HIS A 152 -31.11 3.12 -5.67
C HIS A 152 -32.03 4.01 -6.52
N LEU A 153 -31.74 4.22 -7.80
CA LEU A 153 -32.57 5.03 -8.73
C LEU A 153 -33.17 4.21 -9.89
N CYS A 154 -33.53 2.94 -9.66
CA CYS A 154 -34.48 2.24 -10.51
C CYS A 154 -35.68 1.79 -9.66
N PRO A 155 -36.80 2.53 -9.64
CA PRO A 155 -38.06 1.91 -9.30
C PRO A 155 -38.39 0.94 -10.43
N LEU A 156 -38.30 -0.36 -10.14
CA LEU A 156 -38.93 -1.38 -10.96
C LEU A 156 -40.44 -1.10 -10.95
N ASN A 157 -40.99 -0.88 -12.15
CA ASN A 157 -42.43 -0.91 -12.41
C ASN A 157 -42.98 -2.32 -12.18
#